data_AF-A0A813E902-F1
#
_entry.id   AF-A0A813E902-F1
#
_cell.length_a   1.000
_cell.length_b   1.000
_cell.length_c   1.000
_cell.angle_alpha   90.00
_cell.angle_beta   90.00
_cell.angle_gamma   90.00
#
_symmetry.space_group_name_H-M   'P 1'
#
loop_
_entity.id
_entity.type
_entity.pdbx_description
1 polymer ?
#
loop_
_entity_poly.entity_id
_entity_poly.type
_entity_poly.pdbx_seq_one_letter_code
_entity_poly.pdbx_strand_id
1 'polypeptide(L)'
;MFSVTLPFMCFLSFVTNFLYKKLIAYKICYAHQRPNPVGCEGIGSWEYIISVLSYIGVFVNAYIAVFTLPLTETLGLTEKIIIFIAAEHGMLLVKLLIDAAFGDKSTAQLRIEEHNDDHIHLVMNGKTVVSDAVLKIGVGSAAGAFKPENPYN
;
A
#
# COMPACT_ATOMS: atom_id res chain seq x y z
N MET A 1 15.39 3.46 7.56
CA MET A 1 16.54 4.25 7.07
C MET A 1 17.40 4.80 8.19
N PHE A 2 16.83 5.30 9.30
CA PHE A 2 17.60 5.85 10.44
C PHE A 2 17.36 5.09 11.75
N SER A 3 16.91 3.84 11.65
CA SER A 3 16.55 3.05 12.84
C SER A 3 17.77 2.65 13.67
N VAL A 4 18.95 2.58 13.04
CA VAL A 4 20.22 2.22 13.71
C VAL A 4 20.72 3.33 14.63
N THR A 5 20.48 4.61 14.30
CA THR A 5 20.94 5.72 15.14
C THR A 5 20.02 5.98 16.32
N LEU A 6 18.70 5.85 16.13
CA LEU A 6 17.72 6.17 17.16
C LEU A 6 16.59 5.11 17.21
N PRO A 7 16.79 4.00 17.95
CA PRO A 7 15.82 2.90 17.99
C PRO A 7 14.48 3.29 18.63
N PHE A 8 14.45 4.36 19.44
CA PHE A 8 13.23 4.88 20.06
C PHE A 8 12.22 5.44 19.03
N MET A 9 12.64 5.74 17.80
CA MET A 9 11.74 6.18 16.73
C MET A 9 10.64 5.16 16.44
N CYS A 10 10.91 3.86 16.58
CA CYS A 10 9.91 2.82 16.36
C CYS A 10 8.75 2.94 17.36
N PHE A 11 9.06 3.21 18.63
CA PHE A 11 8.06 3.40 19.67
C PHE A 11 7.23 4.67 19.43
N LEU A 12 7.90 5.78 19.09
CA LEU A 12 7.21 7.02 18.73
C LEU A 12 6.29 6.83 17.52
N SER A 13 6.75 6.14 16.48
CA SER A 13 5.94 5.84 15.29
C SER A 13 4.71 5.01 15.63
N PHE A 14 4.83 4.05 16.54
CA PHE A 14 3.69 3.26 16.99
C PHE A 14 2.63 4.13 17.69
N VAL A 15 3.03 4.99 18.62
CA VAL A 15 2.13 5.89 19.34
C VAL A 15 1.45 6.88 18.38
N THR A 16 2.22 7.50 17.48
CA THR A 16 1.64 8.47 16.52
C THR A 16 0.68 7.80 15.55
N ASN A 17 1.00 6.61 15.03
CA ASN A 17 0.10 5.85 14.16
C ASN A 17 -1.17 5.40 14.90
N PHE A 18 -1.08 5.08 16.19
CA PHE A 18 -2.26 4.74 16.99
C PHE A 18 -3.22 5.91 17.11
N LEU A 19 -2.70 7.11 17.43
CA LEU A 19 -3.49 8.34 17.50
C LEU A 19 -4.02 8.72 16.12
N TYR A 20 -3.19 8.64 15.08
CA TYR A 20 -3.56 9.00 13.72
C TYR A 20 -4.75 8.19 13.20
N LYS A 21 -4.83 6.89 13.51
CA LYS A 21 -5.98 6.04 13.17
C LYS A 21 -7.31 6.57 13.73
N LYS A 22 -7.30 7.12 14.95
CA LYS A 22 -8.51 7.71 15.56
C LYS A 22 -8.84 9.06 14.94
N LEU A 23 -7.82 9.88 14.69
CA LEU A 23 -7.99 11.20 14.08
C LEU A 23 -8.50 11.11 12.64
N ILE A 24 -7.99 10.18 11.83
CA ILE A 24 -8.45 10.00 10.45
C ILE A 24 -9.88 9.48 10.40
N ALA A 25 -10.27 8.57 11.30
CA ALA A 25 -11.65 8.10 11.42
C ALA A 25 -12.58 9.26 11.81
N TYR A 26 -12.20 10.06 12.80
CA TYR A 26 -12.97 11.25 13.18
C TYR A 26 -13.11 12.23 12.01
N LYS A 27 -12.02 12.50 11.28
CA LYS A 27 -12.00 13.38 10.11
C LYS A 27 -12.96 12.90 9.01
N ILE A 28 -13.01 11.60 8.74
CA ILE A 28 -13.90 11.02 7.71
C ILE A 28 -15.37 11.04 8.17
N CYS A 29 -15.64 10.79 9.46
CA CYS A 29 -17.02 10.73 9.98
C CYS A 29 -17.66 12.09 10.23
N TYR A 30 -16.90 13.08 10.72
CA TYR A 30 -17.45 14.34 11.21
C TYR A 30 -17.03 15.58 10.42
N ALA A 31 -15.95 15.51 9.64
CA ALA A 31 -15.41 16.69 8.96
C ALA A 31 -15.53 16.65 7.42
N HIS A 32 -15.81 15.49 6.82
CA HIS A 32 -15.90 15.33 5.36
C HIS A 32 -17.26 14.77 4.95
N GLN A 33 -17.72 15.15 3.74
CA GLN A 33 -18.86 14.51 3.11
C GLN A 33 -18.49 13.08 2.67
N ARG A 34 -19.51 12.21 2.56
CA ARG A 34 -19.32 10.80 2.22
C ARG A 34 -18.64 10.68 0.83
N PRO A 35 -17.47 10.02 0.73
CA PRO A 35 -16.83 9.80 -0.55
C PRO A 35 -17.61 8.78 -1.39
N ASN A 36 -17.59 8.96 -2.71
CA ASN A 36 -18.15 7.97 -3.63
C ASN A 36 -17.30 6.70 -3.59
N PRO A 37 -17.91 5.51 -3.46
CA PRO A 37 -17.16 4.26 -3.42
C PRO A 37 -16.52 4.00 -4.79
N VAL A 38 -15.20 3.85 -4.80
CA VAL A 38 -14.42 3.47 -5.99
C VAL A 38 -13.75 2.14 -5.68
N GLY A 39 -13.82 1.18 -6.61
CA GLY A 39 -13.08 -0.06 -6.51
C GLY A 39 -11.59 0.18 -6.76
N CYS A 40 -10.73 -0.38 -5.93
CA CYS A 40 -9.28 -0.31 -6.07
C CYS A 40 -8.69 -1.67 -5.72
N GLU A 41 -7.79 -2.18 -6.54
CA GLU A 41 -7.00 -3.37 -6.24
C GLU A 41 -5.73 -2.94 -5.49
N GLY A 42 -5.58 -3.42 -4.25
CA GLY A 42 -4.44 -3.07 -3.40
C GLY A 42 -4.34 -1.58 -3.06
N ILE A 43 -3.12 -1.14 -2.71
CA ILE A 43 -2.80 0.25 -2.35
C ILE A 43 -2.27 1.08 -3.54
N GLY A 44 -2.23 0.48 -4.73
CA GLY A 44 -1.70 1.09 -5.95
C GLY A 44 -0.18 1.33 -5.91
N SER A 45 0.27 2.41 -6.55
CA SER A 45 1.70 2.74 -6.71
C SER A 45 2.49 2.85 -5.39
N TRP A 46 1.82 3.02 -4.26
CA TRP A 46 2.45 3.04 -2.94
C TRP A 46 3.17 1.73 -2.60
N GLU A 47 2.71 0.60 -3.12
CA GLU A 47 3.39 -0.69 -2.94
C GLU A 47 4.81 -0.66 -3.51
N TYR A 48 4.93 -0.20 -4.76
CA TYR A 48 6.22 -0.04 -5.42
C TYR A 48 7.12 0.96 -4.68
N ILE A 49 6.56 2.11 -4.25
CA ILE A 49 7.32 3.13 -3.52
C ILE A 49 7.88 2.57 -2.21
N ILE A 50 7.06 1.85 -1.42
CA ILE A 50 7.48 1.25 -0.16
C ILE A 50 8.55 0.18 -0.40
N SER A 51 8.42 -0.60 -1.47
CA SER A 51 9.44 -1.59 -1.87
C SER A 51 10.78 -0.91 -2.17
N VAL A 52 10.79 0.14 -2.98
CA VAL A 52 12.00 0.92 -3.26
C VAL A 52 12.60 1.52 -1.98
N LEU A 53 11.77 2.10 -1.11
CA LEU A 53 12.22 2.65 0.17
C LEU A 53 12.82 1.58 1.09
N SER A 54 12.35 0.33 1.01
CA SER A 54 12.93 -0.80 1.74
C SER A 54 14.37 -1.07 1.29
N TYR A 55 14.64 -1.12 -0.03
CA TYR A 55 16.00 -1.32 -0.56
C TYR A 55 16.95 -0.19 -0.16
N ILE A 56 16.54 1.06 -0.37
CA ILE A 56 17.36 2.21 0.04
C ILE A 56 17.55 2.18 1.57
N GLY A 57 16.56 1.70 2.32
CA GLY A 57 16.64 1.55 3.77
C GLY A 57 17.71 0.56 4.23
N VAL A 58 17.92 -0.54 3.51
CA VAL A 58 19.03 -1.48 3.77
C VAL A 58 20.36 -0.78 3.55
N PHE A 59 20.53 -0.11 2.41
CA PHE A 59 21.77 0.59 2.06
C PHE A 59 22.14 1.66 3.11
N VAL A 60 21.21 2.55 3.44
CA VAL A 60 21.45 3.65 4.39
C VAL A 60 21.73 3.11 5.80
N ASN A 61 20.99 2.10 6.25
CA ASN A 61 21.23 1.52 7.57
C ASN A 61 22.61 0.82 7.65
N ALA A 62 23.01 0.09 6.60
CA ALA A 62 24.34 -0.54 6.53
C ALA A 62 25.45 0.51 6.50
N TYR A 63 25.26 1.59 5.74
CA TYR A 63 26.22 2.70 5.65
C TYR A 63 26.42 3.36 7.02
N ILE A 64 25.33 3.74 7.68
CA ILE A 64 25.36 4.35 9.01
C ILE A 64 26.04 3.41 10.02
N ALA A 65 25.71 2.12 9.98
CA ALA A 65 26.27 1.14 10.91
C ALA A 65 27.80 1.03 10.82
N VAL A 66 28.37 1.14 9.62
CA VAL A 66 29.81 0.93 9.39
C VAL A 66 30.62 2.22 9.42
N PHE A 67 30.05 3.33 8.91
CA PHE A 67 30.79 4.59 8.76
C PHE A 67 30.47 5.64 9.82
N THR A 68 29.35 5.51 10.53
CA THR A 68 28.90 6.53 11.51
C THR A 68 28.97 6.06 12.95
N LEU A 69 28.80 4.77 13.22
CA LEU A 69 28.87 4.27 14.59
C LEU A 69 30.33 4.21 15.10
N PRO A 70 30.56 4.49 16.40
CA PRO A 70 31.91 4.45 16.98
C PRO A 70 32.49 3.04 17.07
N LEU A 71 31.64 2.01 16.94
CA LEU A 71 32.02 0.60 17.02
C LEU A 71 33.07 0.18 15.97
N THR A 72 33.13 0.87 14.85
CA THR A 72 34.03 0.59 13.73
C THR A 72 35.10 1.66 13.57
N GLU A 73 35.20 2.64 14.47
CA GLU A 73 36.15 3.77 14.32
C GLU A 73 37.61 3.31 14.22
N THR A 74 37.98 2.27 14.96
CA THR A 74 39.33 1.70 15.01
C THR A 74 39.72 0.90 13.77
N LEU A 75 38.76 0.58 12.89
CA LEU A 75 39.00 -0.23 11.69
C LEU A 75 39.51 0.61 10.53
N GLY A 76 40.38 0.00 9.72
CA GLY A 76 40.86 0.59 8.48
C GLY A 76 39.76 0.76 7.44
N LEU A 77 40.00 1.61 6.45
CA LEU A 77 39.02 1.87 5.37
C LEU A 77 38.70 0.61 4.56
N THR A 78 39.70 -0.24 4.30
CA THR A 78 39.52 -1.52 3.59
C THR A 78 38.62 -2.47 4.36
N GLU A 79 38.82 -2.60 5.68
CA GLU A 79 38.01 -3.45 6.55
C GLU A 79 36.57 -2.95 6.62
N LYS A 80 36.37 -1.63 6.73
CA LYS A 80 35.04 -1.00 6.69
C LYS A 80 34.29 -1.34 5.41
N ILE A 81 34.94 -1.22 4.25
CA ILE A 81 34.29 -1.54 2.96
C ILE A 81 33.89 -3.02 2.88
N ILE A 82 34.74 -3.94 3.34
CA ILE A 82 34.44 -5.37 3.35
C ILE A 82 33.22 -5.66 4.25
N ILE A 83 33.19 -5.09 5.46
CA ILE A 83 32.07 -5.26 6.40
C ILE A 83 30.79 -4.65 5.82
N PHE A 84 30.88 -3.49 5.18
CA PHE A 84 29.74 -2.84 4.52
C PHE A 84 29.15 -3.73 3.43
N ILE A 85 29.97 -4.22 2.50
CA ILE A 85 29.53 -5.10 1.41
C ILE A 85 28.91 -6.39 1.97
N ALA A 86 29.54 -6.99 2.98
CA ALA A 86 29.04 -8.20 3.61
C ALA A 86 27.69 -7.98 4.31
N ALA A 87 27.53 -6.89 5.06
CA ALA A 87 26.30 -6.54 5.75
C ALA A 87 25.17 -6.20 4.75
N GLU A 88 25.48 -5.45 3.69
CA GLU A 88 24.54 -5.10 2.64
C GLU A 88 24.02 -6.37 1.92
N HIS A 89 24.92 -7.21 1.40
CA HIS A 89 24.54 -8.43 0.69
C HIS A 89 23.84 -9.43 1.60
N GLY A 90 24.24 -9.52 2.87
CA GLY A 90 23.55 -10.36 3.86
C GLY A 90 22.11 -9.92 4.10
N MET A 91 21.89 -8.62 4.31
CA MET A 91 20.54 -8.09 4.53
C MET A 91 19.66 -8.14 3.27
N LEU A 92 20.24 -7.91 2.09
CA LEU A 92 19.54 -8.08 0.82
C LEU A 92 19.15 -9.53 0.57
N LEU A 93 20.04 -10.49 0.88
CA LEU A 93 19.74 -11.91 0.78
C LEU A 93 18.55 -12.28 1.67
N VAL A 94 18.54 -11.83 2.93
CA VAL A 94 17.42 -12.07 3.84
C VAL A 94 16.12 -11.48 3.29
N LYS A 95 16.15 -10.26 2.75
CA LYS A 95 14.98 -9.65 2.11
C LYS A 95 14.46 -10.51 0.96
N LEU A 96 15.34 -10.95 0.05
CA LEU A 96 14.97 -11.81 -1.09
C LEU A 96 14.42 -13.17 -0.65
N LEU A 97 14.96 -13.75 0.42
CA LEU A 97 14.44 -15.00 0.98
C LEU A 97 13.04 -14.83 1.58
N ILE A 98 12.78 -13.70 2.24
CA ILE A 98 11.44 -13.39 2.75
C ILE A 98 10.48 -13.20 1.58
N ASP A 99 10.85 -12.40 0.57
CA ASP A 99 10.02 -12.17 -0.60
C ASP A 99 9.78 -13.48 -1.39
N ALA A 100 10.71 -14.44 -1.37
CA ALA A 100 10.53 -15.76 -1.97
C ALA A 100 9.70 -16.72 -1.11
N ALA A 101 9.71 -16.57 0.22
CA ALA A 101 8.99 -17.43 1.15
C ALA A 101 7.50 -17.06 1.28
N PHE A 102 7.18 -15.77 1.13
CA PHE A 102 5.83 -15.26 1.21
C PHE A 102 5.29 -14.97 -0.20
N GLY A 103 4.30 -15.75 -0.66
CA GLY A 103 3.59 -15.43 -1.90
C GLY A 103 2.68 -14.21 -1.75
N ASP A 104 2.54 -13.42 -2.83
CA ASP A 104 1.82 -12.13 -2.83
C ASP A 104 0.37 -12.19 -2.33
N LYS A 105 -0.34 -13.28 -2.65
CA LYS A 105 -1.76 -13.43 -2.27
C LYS A 105 -1.95 -14.54 -1.24
N SER A 106 -2.59 -14.18 -0.11
CA SER A 106 -2.99 -15.17 0.88
C SER A 106 -4.11 -16.08 0.33
N THR A 107 -4.16 -17.35 0.74
CA THR A 107 -5.19 -18.31 0.30
C THR A 107 -6.62 -17.91 0.72
N ALA A 108 -6.75 -17.04 1.72
CA ALA A 108 -8.03 -16.46 2.10
C ALA A 108 -8.47 -15.39 1.11
N GLN A 109 -7.54 -14.54 0.65
CA GLN A 109 -7.83 -13.52 -0.34
C GLN A 109 -8.19 -14.14 -1.70
N LEU A 110 -7.46 -15.17 -2.14
CA LEU A 110 -7.77 -15.89 -3.37
C LEU A 110 -9.20 -16.47 -3.37
N ARG A 111 -9.66 -17.00 -2.23
CA ARG A 111 -11.04 -17.50 -2.08
C ARG A 111 -12.10 -16.40 -2.16
N ILE A 112 -11.79 -15.21 -1.64
CA ILE A 112 -12.71 -14.06 -1.71
C ILE A 112 -12.77 -13.53 -3.13
N GLU A 113 -11.63 -13.46 -3.83
CA GLU A 113 -11.56 -13.06 -5.24
C GLU A 113 -12.34 -14.06 -6.12
N GLU A 114 -12.10 -15.37 -5.95
CA GLU A 114 -12.83 -16.44 -6.65
C GLU A 114 -14.35 -16.35 -6.40
N HIS A 115 -14.76 -16.17 -5.15
CA HIS A 115 -16.18 -16.01 -4.80
C HIS A 115 -16.78 -14.72 -5.40
N ASN A 116 -16.04 -13.61 -5.41
CA ASN A 116 -16.50 -12.37 -5.99
C ASN A 116 -16.65 -12.48 -7.51
N ASP A 117 -15.72 -13.14 -8.20
CA ASP A 117 -15.75 -13.37 -9.64
C ASP A 117 -16.93 -14.26 -10.04
N ASP A 118 -17.23 -15.28 -9.23
CA ASP A 118 -18.41 -16.13 -9.41
C ASP A 118 -19.74 -15.37 -9.26
N HIS A 119 -19.78 -14.27 -8.50
CA HIS A 119 -21.03 -13.53 -8.23
C HIS A 119 -21.11 -12.15 -8.90
N ILE A 120 -20.04 -11.68 -9.54
CA ILE A 120 -20.00 -10.35 -10.15
C ILE A 120 -21.05 -10.18 -11.25
N HIS A 121 -21.29 -11.24 -12.03
CA HIS A 121 -22.24 -11.22 -13.13
C HIS A 121 -23.69 -11.04 -12.65
N LEU A 122 -24.04 -11.52 -11.45
CA LEU A 122 -25.36 -11.34 -10.85
C LEU A 122 -25.62 -9.88 -10.46
N VAL A 123 -24.61 -9.24 -9.87
CA VAL A 123 -24.69 -7.84 -9.45
C VAL A 123 -24.69 -6.89 -10.65
N MET A 124 -23.88 -7.19 -11.67
CA MET A 124 -23.83 -6.39 -12.89
C MET A 124 -25.15 -6.47 -13.65
N ASN A 125 -25.72 -7.67 -13.83
CA ASN A 125 -27.01 -7.82 -14.49
C ASN A 125 -28.15 -7.15 -13.69
N GLY A 126 -28.11 -7.21 -12.37
CA GLY A 126 -29.04 -6.49 -11.50
C GLY A 126 -28.94 -4.97 -11.61
N LYS A 127 -27.73 -4.41 -11.73
CA LYS A 127 -27.52 -2.97 -11.96
C LYS A 127 -28.04 -2.52 -13.33
N THR A 128 -27.85 -3.32 -14.38
CA THR A 128 -28.38 -3.02 -15.72
C THR A 128 -29.91 -2.98 -15.70
N VAL A 129 -30.55 -3.99 -15.08
CA VAL A 129 -32.02 -4.06 -14.96
C VAL A 129 -32.58 -2.91 -14.13
N VAL A 130 -31.94 -2.54 -13.02
CA VAL A 130 -32.36 -1.40 -12.20
C VAL A 130 -32.16 -0.08 -12.94
N SER A 131 -31.03 0.11 -13.64
CA SER A 131 -30.81 1.31 -14.46
C SER A 131 -31.84 1.42 -15.59
N ASP A 132 -32.17 0.32 -16.25
CA ASP A 132 -33.18 0.28 -17.31
C ASP A 132 -34.58 0.52 -16.78
N ALA A 133 -34.91 0.02 -15.57
CA ALA A 133 -36.17 0.28 -14.91
C ALA A 133 -36.29 1.74 -14.46
N VAL A 134 -35.23 2.32 -13.90
CA VAL A 134 -35.17 3.74 -13.53
C VAL A 134 -35.27 4.62 -14.78
N LEU A 135 -34.59 4.26 -15.88
CA LEU A 135 -34.73 4.94 -17.16
C LEU A 135 -36.15 4.83 -17.70
N LYS A 136 -36.80 3.66 -17.65
CA LYS A 136 -38.21 3.52 -18.10
C LYS A 136 -39.19 4.32 -17.25
N ILE A 137 -38.97 4.41 -15.93
CA ILE A 137 -39.78 5.23 -15.02
C ILE A 137 -39.51 6.73 -15.25
N GLY A 138 -38.27 7.13 -15.51
CA GLY A 138 -37.88 8.52 -15.81
C GLY A 138 -38.28 9.00 -17.22
N VAL A 139 -38.26 8.11 -18.22
CA VAL A 139 -38.67 8.37 -19.61
C VAL A 139 -40.20 8.50 -19.72
N GLY A 140 -40.96 7.95 -18.76
CA GLY A 140 -42.40 8.21 -18.63
C GLY A 140 -42.75 9.65 -18.23
N SER A 141 -41.78 10.45 -17.75
CA SER A 141 -42.00 11.83 -17.29
C SER A 141 -41.15 12.89 -17.99
N ALA A 142 -40.17 12.53 -18.83
CA ALA A 142 -39.33 13.50 -19.51
C ALA A 142 -38.99 13.05 -20.94
N ALA A 143 -39.94 13.27 -21.85
CA ALA A 143 -39.61 13.49 -23.26
C ALA A 143 -38.81 14.80 -23.36
N GLY A 144 -37.49 14.73 -23.22
CA GLY A 144 -36.63 15.92 -23.25
C GLY A 144 -35.17 15.62 -22.91
N ALA A 145 -34.42 15.18 -23.92
CA ALA A 145 -32.97 15.35 -24.06
C ALA A 145 -32.07 15.09 -22.81
N PHE A 146 -31.67 13.84 -22.60
CA PHE A 146 -30.42 13.55 -21.91
C PHE A 146 -29.55 12.66 -22.82
N LYS A 147 -28.52 13.27 -23.42
CA LYS A 147 -27.50 12.60 -24.21
C LYS A 147 -26.43 12.10 -23.23
N PRO A 148 -26.12 10.79 -23.13
CA PRO A 148 -25.04 10.33 -22.28
C PRO A 148 -23.71 10.76 -22.88
N GLU A 149 -22.95 11.56 -22.12
CA GLU A 149 -21.58 11.91 -22.44
C GLU A 149 -20.69 10.72 -22.05
N ASN A 150 -19.87 10.28 -23.01
CA ASN A 150 -18.95 9.15 -22.88
C ASN A 150 -17.80 9.51 -21.91
N PRO A 151 -17.55 8.76 -20.83
CA PRO A 151 -16.45 9.04 -19.91
C PRO A 151 -15.07 8.57 -20.40
N TYR A 152 -14.95 8.10 -21.65
CA TYR A 152 -13.69 7.66 -22.27
C TYR A 152 -13.34 8.50 -23.51
N ASN A 153 -13.08 9.79 -23.31
CA ASN A 153 -12.26 10.63 -24.18
C ASN A 153 -11.42 11.58 -23.32
#